data_AF-A0A954SWY7-F1
#
_entry.id   AF-A0A954SWY7-F1
#
_cell.length_a   1.000
_cell.length_b   1.000
_cell.length_c   1.000
_cell.angle_alpha   90.00
_cell.angle_beta   90.00
_cell.angle_gamma   90.00
#
_symmetry.space_group_name_H-M   'P 1'
#
loop_
_entity.id
_entity.type
_entity.pdbx_description
1 polymer ?
#
loop_
_entity_poly.entity_id
_entity_poly.type
_entity_poly.pdbx_seq_one_letter_code
_entity_poly.pdbx_strand_id
1 'polypeptide(L)'
;MGAEASQRQMAALGTSAAVLILAALLAGAVRPDSLSPQERRQREAQVAAMSAQQQAQLRKEFLAFEQLSPEDRDRLRELDRAINDDANRDELLQVMQRYADWLGEMSFPERNALTSLRADKRIDEVTRRRVAEYRLEPDDVRAAAHWVRQTALERFRRNGPADRAAMPEPGRSLTAIRHIDEASRSARVDDRDFFAPQEVDVLVSHLSEEAQRRLALVSDEDRRKVLIEWLRQGDLRRELRHSIESEISREDVFAHFQPRSEEERRRLEREWDEDREGMRRRVFFEYEMNRWGPRGRRGPPRGGPPDGEGPDDEGPDGGRPPGPGDRRPYDRRPPPPPPGQGPPRDGRRRDGPPPGDLQGPDDFGGPNGFGEPNGFGGPDGFNGPGRPPVPDDRPPR
;
A
#
# COMPACT_ATOMS: atom_id res chain seq x y z
N MET A 1 0.99 -21.72 16.78
CA MET A 1 2.33 -21.15 17.05
C MET A 1 3.27 -21.17 15.83
N GLY A 2 2.79 -21.42 14.59
CA GLY A 2 3.66 -21.43 13.38
C GLY A 2 3.69 -20.14 12.56
N ALA A 3 2.74 -19.22 12.76
CA ALA A 3 2.63 -17.99 11.98
C ALA A 3 3.58 -16.88 12.45
N GLU A 4 3.85 -16.78 13.76
CA GLU A 4 4.75 -15.76 14.31
C GLU A 4 6.23 -16.04 14.02
N ALA A 5 6.60 -17.31 13.82
CA ALA A 5 7.98 -17.70 13.47
C ALA A 5 8.34 -17.34 12.01
N SER A 6 7.38 -17.44 11.07
CA SER A 6 7.59 -17.01 9.68
C SER A 6 7.64 -15.50 9.52
N GLN A 7 6.93 -14.75 10.38
CA GLN A 7 6.92 -13.29 10.34
C GLN A 7 8.24 -12.68 10.85
N ARG A 8 8.93 -13.35 11.79
CA ARG A 8 10.25 -12.92 12.28
C ARG A 8 11.40 -13.24 11.33
N GLN A 9 11.27 -14.24 10.45
CA GLN A 9 12.30 -14.55 9.44
C GLN A 9 12.28 -13.61 8.23
N MET A 10 11.15 -12.99 7.90
CA MET A 10 11.08 -12.02 6.79
C MET A 10 11.53 -10.59 7.17
N ALA A 11 11.54 -10.24 8.46
CA ALA A 11 12.12 -8.98 8.93
C ALA A 11 13.66 -8.94 8.85
N ALA A 12 14.32 -10.10 8.75
CA ALA A 12 15.79 -10.21 8.67
C ALA A 12 16.36 -10.14 7.23
N LEU A 13 15.51 -9.92 6.22
CA LEU A 13 15.92 -9.76 4.82
C LEU A 13 15.92 -8.28 4.36
N GLY A 14 15.50 -7.35 5.22
CA GLY A 14 15.54 -5.91 4.95
C GLY A 14 16.94 -5.30 5.05
N THR A 15 17.86 -5.94 5.78
CA THR A 15 19.26 -5.50 5.94
C THR A 15 20.20 -5.97 4.83
N SER A 16 19.73 -6.73 3.84
CA SER A 16 20.63 -7.38 2.87
C SER A 16 21.23 -6.46 1.80
N ALA A 17 20.58 -5.35 1.43
CA ALA A 17 21.15 -4.48 0.37
C ALA A 17 22.29 -3.59 0.89
N ALA A 18 22.21 -3.16 2.15
CA ALA A 18 23.25 -2.48 2.90
C ALA A 18 24.56 -3.26 2.98
N VAL A 19 24.42 -4.53 3.36
CA VAL A 19 25.55 -5.41 3.61
C VAL A 19 26.09 -5.96 2.29
N LEU A 20 25.28 -6.13 1.23
CA LEU A 20 25.79 -6.44 -0.12
C LEU A 20 26.74 -5.36 -0.66
N ILE A 21 26.53 -4.08 -0.32
CA ILE A 21 27.45 -2.99 -0.68
C ILE A 21 28.70 -3.04 0.22
N LEU A 22 28.56 -3.34 1.51
CA LEU A 22 29.71 -3.55 2.41
C LEU A 22 30.53 -4.80 2.01
N ALA A 23 29.88 -5.85 1.52
CA ALA A 23 30.47 -7.07 1.00
C ALA A 23 31.11 -6.81 -0.37
N ALA A 24 30.54 -5.97 -1.23
CA ALA A 24 31.19 -5.50 -2.45
C ALA A 24 32.43 -4.63 -2.14
N LEU A 25 32.35 -3.78 -1.11
CA LEU A 25 33.47 -2.95 -0.64
C LEU A 25 34.60 -3.78 0.00
N LEU A 26 34.25 -4.84 0.75
CA LEU A 26 35.22 -5.75 1.38
C LEU A 26 35.77 -6.81 0.42
N ALA A 27 34.95 -7.29 -0.53
CA ALA A 27 35.39 -8.12 -1.64
C ALA A 27 36.06 -7.31 -2.76
N GLY A 28 36.16 -5.98 -2.57
CA GLY A 28 36.59 -4.92 -3.49
C GLY A 28 36.98 -5.35 -4.90
N ALA A 29 36.22 -4.82 -5.85
CA ALA A 29 36.26 -4.99 -7.30
C ALA A 29 37.54 -4.50 -8.00
N VAL A 30 38.68 -4.76 -7.40
CA VAL A 30 39.99 -4.72 -8.02
C VAL A 30 40.19 -6.15 -8.56
N ARG A 31 40.52 -6.32 -9.86
CA ARG A 31 40.87 -7.65 -10.39
C ARG A 31 41.78 -8.33 -9.35
N PRO A 32 41.65 -9.63 -9.05
CA PRO A 32 42.51 -10.30 -8.07
C PRO A 32 44.01 -10.10 -8.35
N ASP A 33 44.37 -9.73 -9.58
CA ASP A 33 45.73 -9.38 -9.99
C ASP A 33 46.18 -7.95 -9.67
N SER A 34 45.27 -7.03 -9.32
CA SER A 34 45.58 -5.61 -9.07
C SER A 34 45.63 -5.22 -7.59
N LEU A 35 45.22 -6.10 -6.66
CA LEU A 35 45.46 -5.85 -5.23
C LEU A 35 46.90 -6.21 -4.89
N SER A 36 47.60 -5.28 -4.26
CA SER A 36 48.91 -5.55 -3.68
C SER A 36 48.79 -6.71 -2.66
N PRO A 37 49.84 -7.52 -2.47
CA PRO A 37 49.86 -8.56 -1.43
C PRO A 37 49.63 -8.01 -0.02
N GLN A 38 49.83 -6.71 0.20
CA GLN A 38 49.57 -6.04 1.48
C GLN A 38 48.08 -5.79 1.69
N GLU A 39 47.37 -5.25 0.69
CA GLU A 39 45.93 -5.01 0.75
C GLU A 39 45.14 -6.31 0.93
N ARG A 40 45.57 -7.40 0.25
CA ARG A 40 44.96 -8.74 0.44
C ARG A 40 45.07 -9.20 1.89
N ARG A 41 46.27 -9.17 2.47
CA ARG A 41 46.49 -9.54 3.87
C ARG A 41 45.68 -8.66 4.84
N GLN A 42 45.54 -7.37 4.53
CA GLN A 42 44.73 -6.46 5.33
C GLN A 42 43.24 -6.83 5.29
N ARG A 43 42.69 -7.15 4.11
CA ARG A 43 41.30 -7.61 3.99
C ARG A 43 41.07 -8.95 4.67
N GLU A 44 41.99 -9.90 4.52
CA GLU A 44 41.94 -11.18 5.22
C GLU A 44 41.93 -10.99 6.75
N ALA A 45 42.80 -10.12 7.26
CA ALA A 45 42.83 -9.78 8.68
C ALA A 45 41.54 -9.10 9.16
N GLN A 46 40.95 -8.22 8.33
CA GLN A 46 39.65 -7.59 8.63
C GLN A 46 38.54 -8.64 8.70
N VAL A 47 38.43 -9.54 7.73
CA VAL A 47 37.43 -10.61 7.73
C VAL A 47 37.65 -11.57 8.90
N ALA A 48 38.90 -11.92 9.21
CA ALA A 48 39.25 -12.76 10.37
C ALA A 48 38.89 -12.10 11.71
N ALA A 49 38.93 -10.77 11.79
CA ALA A 49 38.55 -10.00 12.99
C ALA A 49 37.03 -9.83 13.16
N MET A 50 36.22 -10.13 12.13
CA MET A 50 34.76 -10.09 12.22
C MET A 50 34.21 -11.17 13.16
N SER A 51 33.08 -10.89 13.79
CA SER A 51 32.36 -11.92 14.56
C SER A 51 31.88 -13.06 13.66
N ALA A 52 31.66 -14.26 14.22
CA ALA A 52 31.16 -15.41 13.47
C ALA A 52 29.84 -15.12 12.74
N GLN A 53 28.97 -14.28 13.32
CA GLN A 53 27.72 -13.85 12.69
C GLN A 53 27.99 -12.96 11.46
N GLN A 54 28.92 -12.01 11.57
CA GLN A 54 29.30 -11.14 10.44
C GLN A 54 29.98 -11.95 9.33
N GLN A 55 30.86 -12.90 9.66
CA GLN A 55 31.48 -13.78 8.67
C GLN A 55 30.44 -14.66 7.97
N ALA A 56 29.46 -15.21 8.71
CA ALA A 56 28.38 -15.99 8.13
C ALA A 56 27.51 -15.17 7.17
N GLN A 57 27.20 -13.92 7.53
CA GLN A 57 26.47 -13.00 6.68
C GLN A 57 27.27 -12.64 5.42
N LEU A 58 28.56 -12.28 5.58
CA LEU A 58 29.46 -11.99 4.46
C LEU A 58 29.56 -13.18 3.49
N ARG A 59 29.66 -14.41 4.02
CA ARG A 59 29.67 -15.63 3.21
C ARG A 59 28.36 -15.85 2.47
N LYS A 60 27.21 -15.63 3.12
CA LYS A 60 25.89 -15.75 2.49
C LYS A 60 25.75 -14.79 1.31
N GLU A 61 26.20 -13.55 1.48
CA GLU A 61 26.13 -12.53 0.45
C GLU A 61 27.11 -12.76 -0.69
N PHE A 62 28.33 -13.21 -0.37
CA PHE A 62 29.29 -13.62 -1.38
C PHE A 62 28.73 -14.76 -2.25
N LEU A 63 28.08 -15.77 -1.64
CA LEU A 63 27.43 -16.83 -2.40
C LEU A 63 26.26 -16.31 -3.25
N ALA A 64 25.48 -15.34 -2.76
CA ALA A 64 24.42 -14.71 -3.53
C ALA A 64 24.98 -13.93 -4.73
N PHE A 65 26.11 -13.24 -4.55
CA PHE A 65 26.80 -12.54 -5.63
C PHE A 65 27.34 -13.52 -6.69
N GLU A 66 27.93 -14.64 -6.27
CA GLU A 66 28.44 -15.67 -7.20
C GLU A 66 27.33 -16.37 -8.01
N GLN A 67 26.08 -16.35 -7.53
CA GLN A 67 24.93 -16.87 -8.25
C GLN A 67 24.37 -15.90 -9.32
N LEU A 68 24.84 -14.66 -9.36
CA LEU A 68 24.44 -13.70 -10.39
C LEU A 68 25.05 -14.04 -11.75
N SER A 69 24.41 -13.57 -12.82
CA SER A 69 24.97 -13.66 -14.17
C SER A 69 26.35 -12.96 -14.22
N PRO A 70 27.28 -13.40 -15.09
CA PRO A 70 28.55 -12.71 -15.30
C PRO A 70 28.35 -11.21 -15.58
N GLU A 71 27.36 -10.87 -16.38
CA GLU A 71 27.00 -9.49 -16.75
C GLU A 71 26.58 -8.67 -15.54
N ASP A 72 25.72 -9.22 -14.67
CA ASP A 72 25.28 -8.54 -13.45
C ASP A 72 26.43 -8.36 -12.44
N ARG A 73 27.31 -9.37 -12.31
CA ARG A 73 28.51 -9.26 -11.46
C ARG A 73 29.43 -8.14 -11.95
N ASP A 74 29.66 -8.05 -13.26
CA ASP A 74 30.51 -6.99 -13.83
C ASP A 74 29.86 -5.62 -13.68
N ARG A 75 28.54 -5.51 -13.86
CA ARG A 75 27.80 -4.27 -13.60
C ARG A 75 27.92 -3.81 -12.15
N LEU A 76 27.82 -4.72 -11.18
CA LEU A 76 28.00 -4.39 -9.76
C LEU A 76 29.44 -3.97 -9.43
N ARG A 77 30.44 -4.60 -10.05
CA ARG A 77 31.85 -4.21 -9.91
C ARG A 77 32.13 -2.84 -10.52
N GLU A 78 31.50 -2.51 -11.63
CA GLU A 78 31.59 -1.17 -12.23
C GLU A 78 30.92 -0.12 -11.35
N LEU A 79 29.74 -0.41 -10.80
CA LEU A 79 29.07 0.46 -9.84
C LEU A 79 29.92 0.70 -8.59
N ASP A 80 30.49 -0.35 -7.99
CA ASP A 80 31.37 -0.23 -6.83
C ASP A 80 32.59 0.67 -7.12
N ARG A 81 33.24 0.49 -8.27
CA ARG A 81 34.33 1.38 -8.70
C ARG A 81 33.86 2.82 -8.85
N ALA A 82 32.76 3.05 -9.55
CA ALA A 82 32.21 4.39 -9.74
C ALA A 82 31.89 5.10 -8.43
N ILE A 83 31.35 4.39 -7.43
CA ILE A 83 31.06 4.95 -6.10
C ILE A 83 32.35 5.25 -5.34
N ASN A 84 33.34 4.36 -5.38
CA ASN A 84 34.59 4.55 -4.64
C ASN A 84 35.46 5.67 -5.24
N ASP A 85 35.37 5.90 -6.54
CA ASP A 85 36.10 6.95 -7.25
C ASP A 85 35.40 8.33 -7.15
N ASP A 86 34.15 8.41 -6.67
CA ASP A 86 33.39 9.65 -6.54
C ASP A 86 33.82 10.48 -5.31
N ALA A 87 33.94 11.80 -5.48
CA ALA A 87 34.31 12.72 -4.39
C ALA A 87 33.29 12.72 -3.24
N ASN A 88 32.03 12.34 -3.50
CA ASN A 88 30.94 12.25 -2.54
C ASN A 88 30.61 10.81 -2.15
N ARG A 89 31.57 9.89 -2.26
CA ARG A 89 31.44 8.46 -1.92
C ARG A 89 30.61 8.20 -0.66
N ASP A 90 30.93 8.85 0.45
CA ASP A 90 30.28 8.58 1.74
C ASP A 90 28.80 9.00 1.74
N GLU A 91 28.47 10.10 1.05
CA GLU A 91 27.08 10.54 0.88
C GLU A 91 26.30 9.56 -0.01
N LEU A 92 26.90 9.10 -1.12
CA LEU A 92 26.30 8.10 -2.00
C LEU A 92 26.00 6.80 -1.25
N LEU A 93 26.95 6.29 -0.48
CA LEU A 93 26.76 5.11 0.35
C LEU A 93 25.64 5.31 1.37
N GLN A 94 25.55 6.49 1.99
CA GLN A 94 24.47 6.81 2.92
C GLN A 94 23.10 6.86 2.22
N VAL A 95 23.02 7.42 1.01
CA VAL A 95 21.78 7.46 0.22
C VAL A 95 21.34 6.04 -0.17
N MET A 96 22.26 5.20 -0.64
CA MET A 96 21.97 3.81 -0.99
C MET A 96 21.49 3.01 0.22
N GLN A 97 22.11 3.22 1.38
CA GLN A 97 21.70 2.62 2.64
C GLN A 97 20.26 3.01 3.01
N ARG A 98 19.96 4.31 3.07
CA ARG A 98 18.60 4.81 3.39
C ARG A 98 17.55 4.29 2.41
N TYR A 99 17.91 4.19 1.13
CA TYR A 99 17.03 3.64 0.10
C TYR A 99 16.78 2.14 0.30
N ALA A 100 17.82 1.37 0.60
CA ALA A 100 17.71 -0.05 0.92
C ALA A 100 16.82 -0.30 2.16
N ASP A 101 17.04 0.47 3.23
CA ASP A 101 16.26 0.35 4.46
C ASP A 101 14.78 0.68 4.21
N TRP A 102 14.50 1.76 3.48
CA TRP A 102 13.14 2.14 3.10
C TRP A 102 12.46 1.08 2.21
N LEU A 103 13.17 0.49 1.24
CA LEU A 103 12.63 -0.64 0.49
C LEU A 103 12.30 -1.83 1.40
N GLY A 104 13.09 -2.03 2.45
CA GLY A 104 12.89 -3.04 3.49
C GLY A 104 11.58 -2.90 4.25
N GLU A 105 11.12 -1.66 4.46
CA GLU A 105 9.85 -1.32 5.13
C GLU A 105 8.62 -1.58 4.24
N MET A 106 8.79 -1.59 2.92
CA MET A 106 7.70 -1.80 1.96
C MET A 106 7.22 -3.25 1.92
N SER A 107 5.93 -3.46 1.67
CA SER A 107 5.38 -4.79 1.42
C SER A 107 5.96 -5.40 0.14
N PHE A 108 5.98 -6.74 0.05
CA PHE A 108 6.53 -7.43 -1.12
C PHE A 108 5.90 -6.97 -2.45
N PRO A 109 4.56 -6.83 -2.58
CA PRO A 109 3.95 -6.35 -3.82
C PRO A 109 4.40 -4.94 -4.20
N GLU A 110 4.50 -4.02 -3.24
CA GLU A 110 4.91 -2.64 -3.48
C GLU A 110 6.38 -2.56 -3.89
N ARG A 111 7.24 -3.29 -3.17
CA ARG A 111 8.67 -3.38 -3.49
C ARG A 111 8.86 -3.92 -4.89
N ASN A 112 8.19 -5.01 -5.24
CA ASN A 112 8.28 -5.63 -6.55
C ASN A 112 7.78 -4.70 -7.66
N ALA A 113 6.66 -4.00 -7.44
CA ALA A 113 6.16 -3.00 -8.39
C ALA A 113 7.20 -1.90 -8.64
N LEU A 114 7.82 -1.38 -7.57
CA LEU A 114 8.83 -0.34 -7.66
C LEU A 114 10.13 -0.81 -8.33
N THR A 115 10.63 -2.00 -7.97
CA THR A 115 11.88 -2.55 -8.55
C THR A 115 11.72 -3.03 -9.99
N SER A 116 10.49 -3.26 -10.44
CA SER A 116 10.19 -3.57 -11.84
C SER A 116 10.23 -2.33 -12.75
N LEU A 117 10.17 -1.13 -12.18
CA LEU A 117 10.32 0.11 -12.94
C LEU A 117 11.76 0.28 -13.44
N ARG A 118 11.89 0.91 -14.61
CA ARG A 118 13.17 1.46 -15.09
C ARG A 118 13.73 2.46 -14.09
N ALA A 119 15.06 2.65 -14.07
CA ALA A 119 15.73 3.47 -13.07
C ALA A 119 15.20 4.91 -12.99
N ASP A 120 14.96 5.54 -14.14
CA ASP A 120 14.37 6.89 -14.26
C ASP A 120 12.97 6.93 -13.63
N LYS A 121 12.09 6.01 -14.02
CA LYS A 121 10.73 5.91 -13.48
C LYS A 121 10.67 5.52 -12.02
N ARG A 122 11.67 4.79 -11.54
CA ARG A 122 11.81 4.46 -10.13
C ARG A 122 12.15 5.71 -9.32
N ILE A 123 13.05 6.56 -9.81
CA ILE A 123 13.39 7.82 -9.14
C ILE A 123 12.16 8.74 -9.08
N ASP A 124 11.40 8.85 -10.19
CA ASP A 124 10.15 9.63 -10.23
C ASP A 124 9.16 9.13 -9.15
N GLU A 125 8.94 7.82 -9.09
CA GLU A 125 8.00 7.20 -8.15
C GLU A 125 8.46 7.31 -6.69
N VAL A 126 9.77 7.13 -6.42
CA VAL A 126 10.34 7.33 -5.07
C VAL A 126 10.16 8.78 -4.64
N THR A 127 10.49 9.74 -5.52
CA THR A 127 10.34 11.17 -5.23
C THR A 127 8.89 11.51 -4.95
N ARG A 128 7.95 11.04 -5.79
CA ARG A 128 6.52 11.22 -5.58
C ARG A 128 6.06 10.69 -4.22
N ARG A 129 6.47 9.47 -3.84
CA ARG A 129 6.12 8.89 -2.53
C ARG A 129 6.69 9.70 -1.38
N ARG A 130 7.96 10.12 -1.46
CA ARG A 130 8.59 10.94 -0.41
C ARG A 130 7.90 12.29 -0.22
N VAL A 131 7.48 12.91 -1.31
CA VAL A 131 6.70 14.14 -1.26
C VAL A 131 5.30 13.87 -0.70
N ALA A 132 4.65 12.77 -1.09
CA ALA A 132 3.33 12.39 -0.55
C ALA A 132 3.36 12.00 0.95
N GLU A 133 4.47 11.43 1.43
CA GLU A 133 4.73 11.12 2.85
C GLU A 133 4.97 12.38 3.70
N TYR A 134 5.27 13.52 3.06
CA TYR A 134 5.40 14.79 3.77
C TYR A 134 4.09 15.12 4.48
N ARG A 135 4.21 15.44 5.77
CA ARG A 135 3.13 16.00 6.56
C ARG A 135 3.16 17.51 6.37
N LEU A 136 2.07 18.04 5.82
CA LEU A 136 1.88 19.48 5.73
C LEU A 136 1.95 20.13 7.11
N GLU A 137 2.54 21.33 7.15
CA GLU A 137 2.54 22.15 8.35
C GLU A 137 1.09 22.58 8.69
N PRO A 138 0.77 22.89 9.96
CA PRO A 138 -0.59 23.28 10.35
C PRO A 138 -1.16 24.47 9.57
N ASP A 139 -0.32 25.44 9.19
CA ASP A 139 -0.72 26.57 8.35
C ASP A 139 -1.07 26.13 6.91
N ASP A 140 -0.28 25.22 6.34
CA ASP A 140 -0.52 24.65 5.01
C ASP A 140 -1.80 23.81 4.99
N VAL A 141 -2.03 23.05 6.05
CA VAL A 141 -3.26 22.29 6.24
C VAL A 141 -4.48 23.23 6.24
N ARG A 142 -4.42 24.35 6.97
CA ARG A 142 -5.50 25.36 6.98
C ARG A 142 -5.70 26.02 5.64
N ALA A 143 -4.60 26.45 4.99
CA ALA A 143 -4.64 27.09 3.69
C ALA A 143 -5.25 26.16 2.62
N ALA A 144 -4.79 24.90 2.58
CA ALA A 144 -5.32 23.89 1.69
C ALA A 144 -6.80 23.58 1.97
N ALA A 145 -7.19 23.41 3.24
CA ALA A 145 -8.58 23.15 3.61
C ALA A 145 -9.50 24.29 3.15
N HIS A 146 -9.11 25.53 3.43
CA HIS A 146 -9.86 26.70 3.02
C HIS A 146 -9.99 26.78 1.49
N TRP A 147 -8.90 26.62 0.76
CA TRP A 147 -8.91 26.66 -0.71
C TRP A 147 -9.78 25.55 -1.31
N VAL A 148 -9.66 24.31 -0.82
CA VAL A 148 -10.45 23.16 -1.29
C VAL A 148 -11.93 23.43 -1.09
N ARG A 149 -12.31 23.96 0.08
CA ARG A 149 -13.69 24.36 0.37
C ARG A 149 -14.21 25.40 -0.60
N GLN A 150 -13.47 26.50 -0.82
CA GLN A 150 -13.91 27.57 -1.71
C GLN A 150 -14.09 27.05 -3.13
N THR A 151 -13.12 26.27 -3.62
CA THR A 151 -13.18 25.64 -4.94
C THR A 151 -14.38 24.69 -5.05
N ALA A 152 -14.66 23.90 -4.01
CA ALA A 152 -15.85 23.04 -3.94
C ALA A 152 -17.14 23.86 -4.10
N LEU A 153 -17.24 24.94 -3.32
CA LEU A 153 -18.40 25.82 -3.29
C LEU A 153 -18.63 26.50 -4.64
N GLU A 154 -17.57 26.99 -5.28
CA GLU A 154 -17.65 27.60 -6.59
C GLU A 154 -18.08 26.60 -7.66
N ARG A 155 -17.50 25.40 -7.68
CA ARG A 155 -17.92 24.33 -8.59
C ARG A 155 -19.37 23.93 -8.34
N PHE A 156 -19.78 23.87 -7.08
CA PHE A 156 -21.16 23.57 -6.71
C PHE A 156 -22.11 24.68 -7.17
N ARG A 157 -21.73 25.95 -7.05
CA ARG A 157 -22.52 27.08 -7.56
C ARG A 157 -22.64 27.05 -9.08
N ARG A 158 -21.57 26.67 -9.78
CA ARG A 158 -21.52 26.62 -11.25
C ARG A 158 -22.26 25.42 -11.85
N ASN A 159 -22.07 24.24 -11.25
CA ASN A 159 -22.48 22.95 -11.83
C ASN A 159 -23.55 22.22 -10.99
N GLY A 160 -23.98 22.81 -9.88
CA GLY A 160 -25.01 22.23 -9.02
C GLY A 160 -26.36 22.12 -9.75
N PRO A 161 -27.16 21.07 -9.48
CA PRO A 161 -28.54 21.02 -9.97
C PRO A 161 -29.29 22.28 -9.56
N ALA A 162 -30.13 22.82 -10.45
CA ALA A 162 -30.91 24.04 -10.20
C ALA A 162 -31.69 23.98 -8.88
N ASP A 163 -32.23 22.81 -8.52
CA ASP A 163 -32.97 22.58 -7.27
C ASP A 163 -32.10 22.75 -6.01
N ARG A 164 -30.77 22.73 -6.14
CA ARG A 164 -29.83 22.96 -5.03
C ARG A 164 -29.46 24.42 -4.82
N ALA A 165 -29.87 25.33 -5.71
CA ALA A 165 -29.77 26.77 -5.46
C ALA A 165 -30.63 27.20 -4.25
N ALA A 166 -31.68 26.43 -3.93
CA ALA A 166 -32.55 26.65 -2.78
C ALA A 166 -32.00 26.11 -1.45
N MET A 167 -30.85 25.42 -1.43
CA MET A 167 -30.25 24.97 -0.17
C MET A 167 -29.64 26.13 0.61
N PRO A 168 -29.75 26.15 1.96
CA PRO A 168 -28.97 27.07 2.79
C PRO A 168 -27.46 26.84 2.58
N GLU A 169 -26.64 27.90 2.67
CA GLU A 169 -25.19 27.89 2.37
C GLU A 169 -24.40 26.77 3.10
N PRO A 170 -24.65 26.44 4.38
CA PRO A 170 -23.94 25.32 5.01
C PRO A 170 -24.30 23.97 4.38
N GLY A 171 -25.55 23.79 3.97
CA GLY A 171 -25.98 22.60 3.23
C GLY A 171 -25.27 22.49 1.86
N ARG A 172 -24.99 23.63 1.22
CA ARG A 172 -24.21 23.69 -0.03
C ARG A 172 -22.73 23.37 0.21
N SER A 173 -22.12 23.98 1.24
CA SER A 173 -20.74 23.71 1.67
C SER A 173 -20.52 22.24 1.98
N LEU A 174 -21.39 21.66 2.80
CA LEU A 174 -21.37 20.24 3.16
C LEU A 174 -21.53 19.33 1.94
N THR A 175 -22.44 19.68 1.02
CA THR A 175 -22.63 18.91 -0.21
C THR A 175 -21.39 18.93 -1.09
N ALA A 176 -20.81 20.12 -1.29
CA ALA A 176 -19.65 20.32 -2.15
C ALA A 176 -18.43 19.59 -1.61
N ILE A 177 -18.15 19.72 -0.31
CA ILE A 177 -17.01 19.07 0.33
C ILE A 177 -17.20 17.56 0.42
N ARG A 178 -18.44 17.08 0.61
CA ARG A 178 -18.72 15.65 0.50
C ARG A 178 -18.42 15.11 -0.89
N HIS A 179 -18.75 15.85 -1.95
CA HIS A 179 -18.39 15.41 -3.30
C HIS A 179 -16.87 15.32 -3.49
N ILE A 180 -16.11 16.24 -2.89
CA ILE A 180 -14.65 16.19 -2.85
C ILE A 180 -14.15 15.00 -2.01
N ASP A 181 -14.69 14.79 -0.81
CA ASP A 181 -14.28 13.67 0.05
C ASP A 181 -14.63 12.31 -0.58
N GLU A 182 -15.84 12.17 -1.13
CA GLU A 182 -16.28 10.96 -1.85
C GLU A 182 -15.43 10.70 -3.10
N ALA A 183 -15.15 11.76 -3.88
CA ALA A 183 -14.24 11.63 -5.02
C ALA A 183 -12.81 11.28 -4.59
N SER A 184 -12.34 11.80 -3.44
CA SER A 184 -11.00 11.49 -2.93
C SER A 184 -10.90 10.05 -2.43
N ARG A 185 -11.98 9.47 -1.91
CA ARG A 185 -12.06 8.09 -1.43
C ARG A 185 -12.32 7.08 -2.53
N SER A 186 -13.00 7.49 -3.59
CA SER A 186 -13.36 6.60 -4.68
C SER A 186 -12.12 6.26 -5.50
N ALA A 187 -11.65 5.01 -5.38
CA ALA A 187 -10.62 4.45 -6.27
C ALA A 187 -11.05 4.40 -7.76
N ARG A 188 -12.27 4.84 -8.09
CA ARG A 188 -12.85 4.87 -9.43
C ARG A 188 -12.89 6.25 -10.07
N VAL A 189 -12.70 7.31 -9.30
CA VAL A 189 -12.61 8.66 -9.89
C VAL A 189 -11.20 8.79 -10.44
N ASP A 190 -11.09 9.09 -11.74
CA ASP A 190 -9.81 9.39 -12.33
C ASP A 190 -9.24 10.61 -11.59
N ASP A 191 -8.02 10.49 -11.05
CA ASP A 191 -7.32 11.59 -10.39
C ASP A 191 -7.28 12.85 -11.30
N ARG A 192 -7.41 12.65 -12.62
CA ARG A 192 -7.51 13.71 -13.62
C ARG A 192 -8.74 14.61 -13.49
N ASP A 193 -9.81 14.13 -12.88
CA ASP A 193 -11.06 14.88 -12.74
C ASP A 193 -11.14 15.70 -11.45
N PHE A 194 -10.19 15.49 -10.53
CA PHE A 194 -10.29 16.08 -9.20
C PHE A 194 -9.91 17.57 -9.17
N PHE A 195 -8.78 17.93 -9.77
CA PHE A 195 -8.30 19.31 -9.93
C PHE A 195 -7.93 19.56 -11.38
N ALA A 196 -8.35 20.67 -11.96
CA ALA A 196 -7.77 21.16 -13.21
C ALA A 196 -6.29 21.53 -12.99
N PRO A 197 -5.44 21.49 -14.03
CA PRO A 197 -4.03 21.89 -13.89
C PRO A 197 -3.86 23.30 -13.27
N GLN A 198 -4.70 24.26 -13.66
CA GLN A 198 -4.63 25.63 -13.15
C GLN A 198 -5.01 25.72 -11.67
N GLU A 199 -5.94 24.88 -11.21
CA GLU A 199 -6.34 24.83 -9.80
C GLU A 199 -5.22 24.27 -8.92
N VAL A 200 -4.42 23.32 -9.45
CA VAL A 200 -3.21 22.85 -8.76
C VAL A 200 -2.26 24.02 -8.52
N ASP A 201 -1.95 24.82 -9.54
CA ASP A 201 -1.03 25.94 -9.39
C ASP A 201 -1.52 26.99 -8.38
N VAL A 202 -2.83 27.29 -8.40
CA VAL A 202 -3.44 28.20 -7.42
C VAL A 202 -3.30 27.62 -6.01
N LEU A 203 -3.63 26.34 -5.79
CA LEU A 203 -3.46 25.72 -4.48
C LEU A 203 -2.00 25.78 -4.01
N VAL A 204 -1.04 25.42 -4.88
CA VAL A 204 0.40 25.46 -4.55
C VAL A 204 0.83 26.86 -4.13
N SER A 205 0.32 27.91 -4.78
CA SER A 205 0.65 29.30 -4.43
C SER A 205 0.18 29.73 -3.03
N HIS A 206 -0.78 29.00 -2.44
CA HIS A 206 -1.27 29.23 -1.08
C HIS A 206 -0.49 28.46 0.00
N LEU A 207 0.40 27.54 -0.38
CA LEU A 207 1.19 26.76 0.56
C LEU A 207 2.49 27.48 0.93
N SER A 208 3.12 27.06 2.02
CA SER A 208 4.43 27.50 2.45
C SER A 208 5.50 27.23 1.39
N GLU A 209 6.58 28.01 1.41
CA GLU A 209 7.69 27.81 0.48
C GLU A 209 8.29 26.40 0.56
N GLU A 210 8.25 25.76 1.74
CA GLU A 210 8.74 24.39 1.90
C GLU A 210 7.86 23.39 1.17
N ALA A 211 6.53 23.47 1.33
CA ALA A 211 5.61 22.62 0.59
C ALA A 211 5.70 22.86 -0.93
N GLN A 212 5.86 24.12 -1.35
CA GLN A 212 6.10 24.49 -2.75
C GLN A 212 7.38 23.87 -3.28
N ARG A 213 8.51 23.99 -2.56
CA ARG A 213 9.80 23.37 -2.93
C ARG A 213 9.68 21.86 -3.08
N ARG A 214 8.95 21.19 -2.17
CA ARG A 214 8.73 19.75 -2.26
C ARG A 214 7.90 19.35 -3.48
N LEU A 215 6.83 20.09 -3.77
CA LEU A 215 6.02 19.85 -4.97
C LEU A 215 6.78 20.16 -6.27
N ALA A 216 7.77 21.05 -6.23
CA ALA A 216 8.65 21.31 -7.37
C ALA A 216 9.55 20.11 -7.72
N LEU A 217 9.74 19.15 -6.81
CA LEU A 217 10.53 17.94 -7.05
C LEU A 217 9.78 16.89 -7.88
N VAL A 218 8.46 17.01 -8.02
CA VAL A 218 7.65 16.06 -8.78
C VAL A 218 7.15 16.67 -10.08
N SER A 219 6.86 15.81 -11.06
CA SER A 219 6.26 16.21 -12.33
C SER A 219 4.90 16.88 -12.13
N ASP A 220 4.45 17.72 -13.07
CA ASP A 220 3.15 18.38 -12.97
C ASP A 220 1.98 17.37 -12.88
N GLU A 221 2.08 16.23 -13.56
CA GLU A 221 1.10 15.13 -13.46
C GLU A 221 1.08 14.53 -12.05
N ASP A 222 2.25 14.40 -11.42
CA ASP A 222 2.37 13.81 -10.08
C ASP A 222 2.09 14.81 -8.95
N ARG A 223 2.28 16.12 -9.14
CA ARG A 223 1.85 17.16 -8.16
C ARG A 223 0.40 16.97 -7.77
N ARG A 224 -0.45 16.71 -8.75
CA ARG A 224 -1.88 16.46 -8.50
C ARG A 224 -2.10 15.23 -7.62
N LYS A 225 -1.44 14.12 -7.92
CA LYS A 225 -1.55 12.89 -7.12
C LYS A 225 -1.07 13.11 -5.70
N VAL A 226 0.03 13.82 -5.52
CA VAL A 226 0.54 14.20 -4.19
C VAL A 226 -0.49 15.03 -3.42
N LEU A 227 -1.09 16.04 -4.04
CA LEU A 227 -2.12 16.87 -3.40
C LEU A 227 -3.36 16.05 -3.02
N ILE A 228 -3.78 15.10 -3.87
CA ILE A 228 -4.86 14.16 -3.54
C ILE A 228 -4.48 13.26 -2.34
N GLU A 229 -3.24 12.78 -2.27
CA GLU A 229 -2.76 12.02 -1.11
C GLU A 229 -2.73 12.88 0.16
N TRP A 230 -2.30 14.15 0.08
CA TRP A 230 -2.39 15.08 1.21
C TRP A 230 -3.85 15.31 1.64
N LEU A 231 -4.82 15.32 0.72
CA LEU A 231 -6.26 15.36 1.04
C LEU A 231 -6.79 14.07 1.66
N ARG A 232 -6.12 12.95 1.42
CA ARG A 232 -6.42 11.68 2.10
C ARG A 232 -5.81 11.63 3.50
N GLN A 233 -4.76 12.41 3.77
CA GLN A 233 -4.18 12.50 5.12
C GLN A 233 -5.22 13.02 6.13
N GLY A 234 -5.19 12.45 7.34
CA GLY A 234 -6.22 12.68 8.36
C GLY A 234 -6.31 14.12 8.85
N ASP A 235 -5.20 14.87 8.83
CA ASP A 235 -5.13 16.23 9.36
C ASP A 235 -5.87 17.22 8.44
N LEU A 236 -5.69 17.11 7.12
CA LEU A 236 -6.41 17.95 6.16
C LEU A 236 -7.91 17.67 6.15
N ARG A 237 -8.32 16.41 6.30
CA ARG A 237 -9.73 16.05 6.47
C ARG A 237 -10.32 16.59 7.77
N ARG A 238 -9.56 16.54 8.85
CA ARG A 238 -9.99 17.07 10.15
C ARG A 238 -10.18 18.58 10.06
N GLU A 239 -9.25 19.29 9.44
CA GLU A 239 -9.33 20.74 9.26
C GLU A 239 -10.48 21.13 8.32
N LEU A 240 -10.66 20.42 7.21
CA LEU A 240 -11.82 20.59 6.33
C LEU A 240 -13.12 20.44 7.10
N ARG A 241 -13.26 19.38 7.91
CA ARG A 241 -14.43 19.16 8.76
C ARG A 241 -14.64 20.32 9.73
N HIS A 242 -13.59 20.72 10.44
CA HIS A 242 -13.65 21.79 11.44
C HIS A 242 -14.03 23.15 10.81
N SER A 243 -13.49 23.46 9.63
CA SER A 243 -13.84 24.69 8.90
C SER A 243 -15.32 24.75 8.54
N ILE A 244 -15.96 23.60 8.26
CA ILE A 244 -17.39 23.54 7.95
C ILE A 244 -18.20 23.66 9.23
N GLU A 245 -17.86 22.86 10.24
CA GLU A 245 -18.56 22.84 11.53
C GLU A 245 -18.56 24.24 12.17
N SER A 246 -17.45 24.97 12.09
CA SER A 246 -17.30 26.31 12.64
C SER A 246 -18.11 27.40 11.94
N GLU A 247 -18.54 27.18 10.69
CA GLU A 247 -19.41 28.12 9.95
C GLU A 247 -20.91 27.82 10.12
N ILE A 248 -21.28 26.68 10.71
CA ILE A 248 -22.68 26.42 11.05
C ILE A 248 -23.09 27.50 12.05
N SER A 249 -24.01 28.37 11.60
CA SER A 249 -24.56 29.46 12.38
C SER A 249 -25.67 28.95 13.29
N ARG A 250 -26.09 29.82 14.20
CA ARG A 250 -27.26 29.56 15.06
C ARG A 250 -28.48 29.34 14.18
N GLU A 251 -28.69 30.20 13.19
CA GLU A 251 -29.81 30.18 12.26
C GLU A 251 -29.87 28.86 11.47
N ASP A 252 -28.72 28.31 11.10
CA ASP A 252 -28.64 27.03 10.39
C ASP A 252 -29.09 25.86 11.25
N VAL A 253 -28.75 25.89 12.54
CA VAL A 253 -29.24 24.91 13.52
C VAL A 253 -30.76 24.97 13.62
N PHE A 254 -31.34 26.17 13.72
CA PHE A 254 -32.79 26.33 13.77
C PHE A 254 -33.48 25.90 12.48
N ALA A 255 -32.90 26.24 11.33
CA ALA A 255 -33.40 25.82 10.02
C ALA A 255 -33.34 24.29 9.85
N HIS A 256 -32.31 23.64 10.41
CA HIS A 256 -32.16 22.19 10.39
C HIS A 256 -33.23 21.47 11.23
N PHE A 257 -33.37 21.86 12.50
CA PHE A 257 -34.27 21.17 13.43
C PHE A 257 -35.75 21.53 13.23
N GLN A 258 -36.06 22.66 12.59
CA GLN A 258 -37.43 23.12 12.32
C GLN A 258 -38.32 23.06 13.58
N PRO A 259 -37.98 23.82 14.65
CA PRO A 259 -38.70 23.73 15.92
C PRO A 259 -40.19 23.97 15.72
N ARG A 260 -41.03 23.07 16.25
CA ARG A 260 -42.48 23.11 16.04
C ARG A 260 -43.21 23.95 17.08
N SER A 261 -42.50 24.35 18.14
CA SER A 261 -43.03 25.18 19.21
C SER A 261 -41.99 26.19 19.69
N GLU A 262 -42.48 27.26 20.33
CA GLU A 262 -41.65 28.26 20.99
C GLU A 262 -40.82 27.66 22.14
N GLU A 263 -41.36 26.65 22.82
CA GLU A 263 -40.64 25.93 23.87
C GLU A 263 -39.46 25.13 23.30
N GLU A 264 -39.66 24.44 22.18
CA GLU A 264 -38.60 23.70 21.48
C GLU A 264 -37.53 24.65 20.95
N ARG A 265 -37.94 25.81 20.41
CA ARG A 265 -37.01 26.87 20.03
C ARG A 265 -36.16 27.31 21.22
N ARG A 266 -36.79 27.69 22.35
CA ARG A 266 -36.07 28.10 23.56
C ARG A 266 -35.15 27.02 24.12
N ARG A 267 -35.52 25.73 23.98
CA ARG A 267 -34.65 24.61 24.34
C ARG A 267 -33.39 24.59 23.49
N LEU A 268 -33.54 24.67 22.16
CA LEU A 268 -32.41 24.70 21.22
C LEU A 268 -31.54 25.97 21.42
N GLU A 269 -32.14 27.09 21.79
CA GLU A 269 -31.39 28.32 22.10
C GLU A 269 -30.51 28.14 23.32
N ARG A 270 -31.05 27.56 24.40
CA ARG A 270 -30.24 27.21 25.58
C ARG A 270 -29.14 26.21 25.24
N GLU A 271 -29.48 25.14 24.53
CA GLU A 271 -28.50 24.11 24.12
C GLU A 271 -27.39 24.72 23.23
N TRP A 272 -27.72 25.67 22.36
CA TRP A 272 -26.74 26.40 21.55
C TRP A 272 -25.82 27.31 22.39
N ASP A 273 -26.38 28.00 23.38
CA ASP A 273 -25.62 28.90 24.25
C ASP A 273 -24.74 28.10 25.24
N GLU A 274 -25.19 26.91 25.66
CA GLU A 274 -24.48 25.99 26.56
C GLU A 274 -23.42 25.14 25.85
N ASP A 275 -23.71 24.56 24.68
CA ASP A 275 -22.82 23.67 23.92
C ASP A 275 -22.89 23.94 22.41
N ARG A 276 -22.44 25.13 22.01
CA ARG A 276 -22.36 25.54 20.60
C ARG A 276 -21.65 24.51 19.72
N GLU A 277 -20.53 23.98 20.18
CA GLU A 277 -19.69 23.07 19.39
C GLU A 277 -20.29 21.66 19.30
N GLY A 278 -20.96 21.18 20.35
CA GLY A 278 -21.76 19.96 20.30
C GLY A 278 -22.94 20.09 19.33
N MET A 279 -23.63 21.23 19.35
CA MET A 279 -24.76 21.49 18.43
C MET A 279 -24.30 21.55 16.97
N ARG A 280 -23.17 22.19 16.68
CA ARG A 280 -22.56 22.20 15.33
C ARG A 280 -22.23 20.80 14.85
N ARG A 281 -21.53 20.02 15.68
CA ARG A 281 -21.18 18.63 15.36
C ARG A 281 -22.41 17.76 15.19
N ARG A 282 -23.45 17.96 15.99
CA ARG A 282 -24.73 17.24 15.88
C ARG A 282 -25.43 17.54 14.56
N VAL A 283 -25.59 18.80 14.20
CA VAL A 283 -26.19 19.21 12.91
C VAL A 283 -25.36 18.70 11.75
N PHE A 284 -24.03 18.82 11.81
CA PHE A 284 -23.12 18.25 10.82
C PHE A 284 -23.34 16.75 10.65
N PHE A 285 -23.35 16.00 11.76
CA PHE A 285 -23.51 14.54 11.75
C PHE A 285 -24.90 14.11 11.27
N GLU A 286 -25.97 14.80 11.67
CA GLU A 286 -27.32 14.53 11.18
C GLU A 286 -27.46 14.85 9.69
N TYR A 287 -26.81 15.92 9.18
CA TYR A 287 -26.72 16.17 7.73
C TYR A 287 -25.96 15.06 6.98
N GLU A 288 -24.84 14.57 7.52
CA GLU A 288 -24.17 13.40 6.96
C GLU A 288 -25.11 12.20 6.97
N MET A 289 -25.58 11.78 8.15
CA MET A 289 -26.34 10.55 8.34
C MET A 289 -27.69 10.52 7.62
N ASN A 290 -28.49 11.59 7.67
CA ASN A 290 -29.82 11.62 7.06
C ASN A 290 -29.75 11.63 5.53
N ARG A 291 -28.68 12.17 4.94
CA ARG A 291 -28.46 12.10 3.50
C ARG A 291 -27.94 10.74 3.03
N TRP A 292 -27.26 10.01 3.91
CA TRP A 292 -26.92 8.59 3.74
C TRP A 292 -28.00 7.65 4.27
N GLY A 293 -29.22 8.16 4.52
CA GLY A 293 -30.38 7.36 4.90
C GLY A 293 -30.55 6.13 4.01
N PRO A 294 -31.21 5.06 4.50
CA PRO A 294 -30.96 3.64 4.22
C PRO A 294 -31.21 3.12 2.79
N ARG A 295 -31.03 3.93 1.74
CA ARG A 295 -31.12 3.51 0.34
C ARG A 295 -29.96 2.60 -0.12
N GLY A 296 -28.94 2.41 0.73
CA GLY A 296 -27.91 1.39 0.56
C GLY A 296 -28.21 0.06 1.25
N ARG A 297 -29.19 -0.01 2.17
CA ARG A 297 -29.83 -1.30 2.43
C ARG A 297 -30.66 -1.57 1.19
N ARG A 298 -30.21 -2.57 0.43
CA ARG A 298 -31.01 -3.32 -0.55
C ARG A 298 -32.49 -3.10 -0.24
N GLY A 299 -33.26 -2.68 -1.25
CA GLY A 299 -34.71 -2.67 -1.17
C GLY A 299 -35.22 -3.95 -0.49
N PRO A 300 -36.42 -3.91 0.12
CA PRO A 300 -36.98 -5.03 0.89
C PRO A 300 -36.58 -6.34 0.20
N PRO A 301 -35.91 -7.29 0.89
CA PRO A 301 -35.27 -8.44 0.27
C PRO A 301 -36.25 -8.95 -0.76
N ARG A 302 -35.88 -8.89 -2.05
CA ARG A 302 -36.77 -9.20 -3.18
C ARG A 302 -37.50 -10.47 -2.78
N GLY A 303 -38.75 -10.29 -2.33
CA GLY A 303 -39.63 -11.39 -2.08
C GLY A 303 -39.67 -12.11 -3.40
N GLY A 304 -39.40 -13.41 -3.36
CA GLY A 304 -39.85 -14.26 -4.44
C GLY A 304 -41.31 -13.93 -4.77
N PRO A 305 -41.74 -14.21 -6.01
CA PRO A 305 -43.11 -13.98 -6.41
C PRO A 305 -44.07 -14.53 -5.34
N PRO A 306 -45.16 -13.81 -5.01
CA PRO A 306 -46.20 -14.39 -4.17
C PRO A 306 -46.72 -15.61 -4.91
N ASP A 307 -46.39 -16.80 -4.40
CA ASP A 307 -47.00 -18.03 -4.87
C ASP A 307 -48.50 -17.86 -4.74
N GLY A 308 -49.15 -17.92 -5.90
CA GLY A 308 -50.54 -17.61 -6.08
C GLY A 308 -51.44 -18.53 -5.28
N GLU A 309 -52.60 -17.97 -4.95
CA GLU A 309 -53.82 -18.71 -4.70
C GLU A 309 -54.08 -19.67 -5.87
N GLY A 310 -53.90 -20.96 -5.62
CA GLY A 310 -54.58 -22.05 -6.32
C GLY A 310 -55.72 -22.55 -5.43
N PRO A 311 -56.93 -22.77 -5.95
CA PRO A 311 -58.11 -23.10 -5.16
C PRO A 311 -58.20 -24.59 -4.81
N ASP A 312 -58.87 -24.86 -3.70
CA ASP A 312 -59.61 -26.07 -3.33
C ASP A 312 -58.92 -27.44 -3.49
N ASP A 313 -58.51 -28.04 -2.36
CA ASP A 313 -58.72 -29.48 -2.18
C ASP A 313 -58.77 -29.83 -0.68
N GLU A 314 -59.92 -30.35 -0.26
CA GLU A 314 -60.19 -30.90 1.07
C GLU A 314 -59.44 -32.23 1.24
N GLY A 315 -58.59 -32.32 2.25
CA GLY A 315 -57.97 -33.58 2.66
C GLY A 315 -57.75 -33.60 4.18
N PRO A 316 -58.36 -34.55 4.92
CA PRO A 316 -58.21 -34.63 6.36
C PRO A 316 -56.96 -35.43 6.75
N ASP A 317 -56.59 -35.26 8.02
CA ASP A 317 -55.67 -36.06 8.80
C ASP A 317 -54.16 -35.85 8.62
N GLY A 318 -53.58 -35.28 9.69
CA GLY A 318 -52.54 -36.00 10.40
C GLY A 318 -51.20 -35.30 10.51
N GLY A 319 -50.79 -35.05 11.75
CA GLY A 319 -49.37 -35.02 12.11
C GLY A 319 -48.79 -33.66 12.42
N ARG A 320 -49.12 -33.15 13.60
CA ARG A 320 -48.32 -32.15 14.31
C ARG A 320 -47.07 -32.84 14.90
N PRO A 321 -45.83 -32.48 14.57
CA PRO A 321 -44.69 -32.90 15.38
C PRO A 321 -44.45 -31.91 16.53
N PRO A 322 -44.05 -32.39 17.71
CA PRO A 322 -43.71 -31.56 18.86
C PRO A 322 -42.34 -30.89 18.67
N GLY A 323 -42.17 -29.81 19.45
CA GLY A 323 -40.98 -28.96 19.46
C GLY A 323 -39.73 -29.56 20.11
N PRO A 324 -38.81 -28.71 20.59
CA PRO A 324 -37.39 -28.83 20.30
C PRO A 324 -36.61 -29.54 21.41
N GLY A 325 -35.71 -30.43 21.01
CA GLY A 325 -34.75 -31.07 21.89
C GLY A 325 -33.40 -31.26 21.20
N ASP A 326 -32.35 -30.98 21.95
CA ASP A 326 -30.99 -31.48 21.78
C ASP A 326 -30.08 -30.83 20.73
N ARG A 327 -29.40 -29.78 21.23
CA ARG A 327 -28.06 -29.37 20.80
C ARG A 327 -27.09 -30.55 20.95
N ARG A 328 -26.49 -30.99 19.85
CA ARG A 328 -25.20 -31.71 19.84
C ARG A 328 -24.19 -31.01 18.91
N PRO A 329 -22.88 -31.15 19.18
CA PRO A 329 -21.83 -30.36 18.56
C PRO A 329 -21.43 -30.95 17.20
N TYR A 330 -21.32 -30.09 16.19
CA TYR A 330 -20.84 -30.47 14.86
C TYR A 330 -19.32 -30.63 14.85
N ASP A 331 -18.85 -31.87 14.80
CA ASP A 331 -17.55 -32.23 14.21
C ASP A 331 -17.62 -31.96 12.70
N ARG A 332 -16.88 -30.96 12.24
CA ARG A 332 -16.69 -30.68 10.81
C ARG A 332 -15.59 -31.58 10.26
N ARG A 333 -15.97 -32.72 9.67
CA ARG A 333 -15.21 -33.31 8.56
C ARG A 333 -15.90 -32.92 7.24
N PRO A 334 -15.18 -32.38 6.24
CA PRO A 334 -15.76 -32.17 4.92
C PRO A 334 -16.07 -33.52 4.27
N PRO A 335 -17.18 -33.63 3.50
CA PRO A 335 -17.53 -34.85 2.81
C PRO A 335 -16.51 -35.16 1.69
N PRO A 336 -16.28 -36.44 1.36
CA PRO A 336 -15.46 -36.82 0.22
C PRO A 336 -16.10 -36.35 -1.10
N PRO A 337 -15.28 -36.02 -2.12
CA PRO A 337 -15.78 -35.66 -3.43
C PRO A 337 -16.51 -36.83 -4.11
N PRO A 338 -17.49 -36.56 -4.99
CA PRO A 338 -18.24 -37.59 -5.69
C PRO A 338 -17.34 -38.40 -6.65
N PRO A 339 -17.60 -39.71 -6.80
CA PRO A 339 -16.85 -40.55 -7.72
C PRO A 339 -17.19 -40.18 -9.18
N GLY A 340 -16.16 -39.86 -9.99
CA GLY A 340 -16.33 -39.74 -11.44
C GLY A 340 -15.64 -38.56 -12.13
N GLN A 341 -14.96 -37.67 -11.42
CA GLN A 341 -14.14 -36.62 -12.06
C GLN A 341 -12.66 -37.01 -12.02
N GLY A 342 -12.20 -37.62 -13.12
CA GLY A 342 -10.77 -37.77 -13.38
C GLY A 342 -10.09 -36.40 -13.58
N PRO A 343 -8.77 -36.31 -13.40
CA PRO A 343 -8.04 -35.07 -13.52
C PRO A 343 -8.12 -34.52 -14.96
N PRO A 344 -8.18 -33.19 -15.15
CA PRO A 344 -8.18 -32.60 -16.49
C PRO A 344 -6.88 -32.92 -17.21
N ARG A 345 -7.02 -33.45 -18.44
CA ARG A 345 -5.94 -33.70 -19.38
C ARG A 345 -5.32 -32.39 -19.86
N ASP A 346 -3.99 -32.35 -19.87
CA ASP A 346 -3.17 -31.38 -20.58
C ASP A 346 -3.54 -31.31 -22.07
N GLY A 347 -4.12 -30.17 -22.46
CA GLY A 347 -4.48 -29.86 -23.83
C GLY A 347 -3.54 -28.81 -24.42
N ARG A 348 -2.44 -29.25 -25.05
CA ARG A 348 -1.68 -28.45 -26.02
C ARG A 348 -2.51 -28.22 -27.30
N ARG A 349 -2.81 -26.96 -27.62
CA ARG A 349 -3.04 -26.38 -28.97
C ARG A 349 -2.64 -24.91 -28.84
N ARG A 350 -1.60 -24.33 -29.45
CA ARG A 350 -1.01 -24.39 -30.81
C ARG A 350 -1.96 -23.89 -31.89
N ASP A 351 -2.25 -22.60 -31.85
CA ASP A 351 -2.69 -21.80 -33.01
C ASP A 351 -1.53 -20.88 -33.41
N GLY A 352 -1.00 -21.10 -34.62
CA GLY A 352 0.00 -20.25 -35.25
C GLY A 352 -0.65 -19.18 -36.16
N PRO A 353 0.03 -18.06 -36.42
CA PRO A 353 -0.41 -17.09 -37.42
C PRO A 353 0.00 -17.49 -38.86
N PRO A 354 -0.73 -17.02 -39.90
CA PRO A 354 -0.46 -17.32 -41.31
C PRO A 354 0.76 -16.56 -41.88
N PRO A 355 1.32 -17.00 -43.03
CA PRO A 355 2.57 -16.48 -43.58
C PRO A 355 2.35 -15.24 -44.45
N GLY A 356 3.27 -14.28 -44.35
CA GLY A 356 3.39 -13.13 -45.25
C GLY A 356 4.87 -12.86 -45.53
N ASP A 357 5.21 -12.89 -46.80
CA ASP A 357 6.54 -12.90 -47.39
C ASP A 357 7.43 -11.70 -47.01
N LEU A 358 8.65 -11.96 -46.54
CA LEU A 358 9.82 -11.13 -46.85
C LEU A 358 11.06 -12.01 -46.99
N GLN A 359 11.58 -12.02 -48.21
CA GLN A 359 12.87 -12.56 -48.63
C GLN A 359 14.01 -11.66 -48.14
N GLY A 360 15.13 -12.27 -47.73
CA GLY A 360 16.45 -11.63 -47.71
C GLY A 360 17.31 -12.00 -46.50
N PRO A 361 18.63 -12.20 -46.68
CA PRO A 361 19.28 -13.43 -46.22
C PRO A 361 20.40 -13.19 -45.18
N ASP A 362 21.05 -14.31 -44.84
CA ASP A 362 22.35 -14.44 -44.15
C ASP A 362 22.27 -14.41 -42.62
N ASP A 363 23.00 -15.20 -41.85
CA ASP A 363 23.81 -16.41 -42.00
C ASP A 363 24.15 -16.78 -40.52
N PHE A 364 24.79 -17.92 -40.27
CA PHE A 364 25.31 -18.41 -38.98
C PHE A 364 24.37 -19.28 -38.13
N GLY A 365 24.26 -20.54 -38.57
CA GLY A 365 25.21 -21.55 -38.07
C GLY A 365 25.07 -22.00 -36.60
N GLY A 366 24.26 -23.04 -36.42
CA GLY A 366 24.78 -24.34 -35.95
C GLY A 366 25.08 -24.56 -34.45
N PRO A 367 25.18 -25.85 -34.04
CA PRO A 367 24.54 -26.34 -32.82
C PRO A 367 25.51 -26.96 -31.80
N ASN A 368 25.12 -27.03 -30.53
CA ASN A 368 25.65 -27.95 -29.51
C ASN A 368 24.54 -28.16 -28.45
N GLY A 369 24.08 -29.36 -28.06
CA GLY A 369 24.62 -30.70 -28.26
C GLY A 369 25.37 -31.24 -27.04
N PHE A 370 24.79 -31.22 -25.84
CA PHE A 370 25.28 -31.93 -24.65
C PHE A 370 24.04 -32.30 -23.80
N GLY A 371 23.76 -33.55 -23.41
CA GLY A 371 24.64 -34.65 -23.10
C GLY A 371 24.61 -34.88 -21.59
N GLU A 372 23.52 -35.48 -21.07
CA GLU A 372 23.44 -35.95 -19.69
C GLU A 372 24.38 -37.14 -19.48
N PRO A 373 25.07 -37.21 -18.33
CA PRO A 373 25.46 -38.49 -17.77
C PRO A 373 24.78 -38.73 -16.41
N ASN A 374 24.02 -39.82 -16.38
CA ASN A 374 23.72 -40.58 -15.18
C ASN A 374 25.03 -41.16 -14.58
N GLY A 375 25.12 -41.22 -13.25
CA GLY A 375 25.88 -42.27 -12.59
C GLY A 375 26.54 -41.94 -11.24
N PHE A 376 26.25 -42.81 -10.26
CA PHE A 376 26.98 -43.07 -9.00
C PHE A 376 26.84 -42.03 -7.89
N GLY A 377 26.59 -42.36 -6.61
CA GLY A 377 26.48 -43.63 -5.90
C GLY A 377 26.63 -43.30 -4.39
N GLY A 378 25.78 -43.85 -3.53
CA GLY A 378 26.13 -44.00 -2.10
C GLY A 378 27.11 -45.18 -1.92
N PRO A 379 27.61 -45.52 -0.71
CA PRO A 379 27.14 -45.11 0.62
C PRO A 379 28.27 -44.78 1.63
N ASP A 380 27.89 -44.70 2.91
CA ASP A 380 28.69 -44.87 4.14
C ASP A 380 29.22 -43.64 4.90
N GLY A 381 28.56 -43.40 6.04
CA GLY A 381 29.20 -43.46 7.35
C GLY A 381 30.08 -42.28 7.76
N PHE A 382 29.53 -41.32 8.51
CA PHE A 382 30.34 -40.49 9.39
C PHE A 382 29.69 -40.24 10.75
N ASN A 383 30.42 -40.66 11.78
CA ASN A 383 30.16 -40.46 13.20
C ASN A 383 30.12 -38.96 13.54
N GLY A 384 29.06 -38.53 14.22
CA GLY A 384 29.00 -37.20 14.83
C GLY A 384 29.88 -37.10 16.09
N PRO A 385 30.67 -36.04 16.27
CA PRO A 385 31.37 -35.80 17.54
C PRO A 385 30.41 -35.34 18.63
N GLY A 386 30.69 -35.80 19.85
CA GLY A 386 29.84 -35.73 21.02
C GLY A 386 29.56 -34.33 21.58
N ARG A 387 28.48 -34.26 22.34
CA ARG A 387 28.10 -33.10 23.16
C ARG A 387 29.16 -32.84 24.24
N PRO A 388 29.58 -31.58 24.46
CA PRO A 388 30.32 -31.22 25.67
C PRO A 388 29.42 -31.28 26.92
N PRO A 389 29.98 -31.58 28.10
CA PRO A 389 29.25 -31.67 29.36
C PRO A 389 28.74 -30.31 29.85
N VAL A 390 27.58 -30.35 30.51
CA VAL A 390 26.92 -29.21 31.17
C VAL A 390 27.66 -28.89 32.49
N PRO A 391 27.96 -27.62 32.81
CA PRO A 391 28.51 -27.24 34.11
C PRO A 391 27.48 -27.42 35.24
N ASP A 392 27.90 -28.02 36.35
CA ASP A 392 27.10 -28.23 37.57
C ASP A 392 27.21 -26.98 38.47
N ASP A 393 26.16 -26.15 38.47
CA ASP A 393 26.03 -24.97 39.32
C ASP A 393 25.57 -25.35 40.74
N ARG A 394 26.48 -25.88 41.55
CA ARG A 394 26.29 -25.97 43.01
C ARG A 394 27.28 -25.08 43.76
N PRO A 395 26.81 -24.12 44.59
CA PRO A 395 27.69 -23.33 45.44
C PRO A 395 28.27 -24.18 46.58
N PRO A 396 29.53 -23.92 46.99
CA PRO A 396 30.20 -24.68 48.03
C PRO A 396 29.58 -24.43 49.41
N ARG A 397 29.54 -25.47 50.24
CA ARG A 397 29.25 -25.41 51.68
C ARG A 397 30.52 -25.40 52.50
#